data_AF-A0A7W1T0I2-F1
#
_entry.id   AF-A0A7W1T0I2-F1
#
_cell.length_a   1.000
_cell.length_b   1.000
_cell.length_c   1.000
_cell.angle_alpha   90.00
_cell.angle_beta   90.00
_cell.angle_gamma   90.00
#
_symmetry.space_group_name_H-M   'P 1'
#
loop_
_entity.id
_entity.type
_entity.pdbx_description
1 polymer ?
#
loop_
_entity_poly.entity_id
_entity_poly.type
_entity_poly.pdbx_seq_one_letter_code
_entity_poly.pdbx_strand_id
1 'polypeptide(L)'
;VLRSSSGAELLESAGLKLLLAELLPLCDVVTPNIDEAAILTGLPVTNRDTMRVAAERLHRLGARNVVITGGHLSPAEDLLSIRTHAGFEQQTYSSEQLSSPSTHGTGCAFATAVACGLATGSSLRDAVQAAKGYVFAAIRNAYPVGKGRGPIHHLYRLPKEQR
;
A
#
# COMPACT_ATOMS: atom_id res chain seq x y z
N VAL A 1 -4.56 -4.59 -8.15
CA VAL A 1 -5.14 -5.53 -7.17
C VAL A 1 -4.98 -6.92 -7.74
N LEU A 2 -4.10 -7.74 -7.16
CA LEU A 2 -3.84 -9.10 -7.65
C LEU A 2 -4.77 -10.13 -6.99
N ARG A 3 -5.23 -9.81 -5.78
CA ARG A 3 -6.12 -10.63 -4.97
C ARG A 3 -7.17 -9.75 -4.31
N SER A 4 -8.41 -10.20 -4.28
CA SER A 4 -9.46 -9.52 -3.52
C SER A 4 -9.17 -9.58 -2.02
N SER A 5 -9.76 -8.65 -1.26
CA SER A 5 -9.70 -8.70 0.21
C SER A 5 -10.37 -9.94 0.81
N SER A 6 -11.12 -10.71 0.01
CA SER A 6 -11.72 -12.02 0.33
C SER A 6 -10.89 -13.21 -0.16
N GLY A 7 -9.68 -13.00 -0.71
CA GLY A 7 -8.75 -14.06 -1.09
C GLY A 7 -8.92 -14.64 -2.49
N ALA A 8 -9.91 -14.19 -3.27
CA ALA A 8 -10.06 -14.59 -4.67
C ALA A 8 -8.91 -14.01 -5.52
N GLU A 9 -8.27 -14.86 -6.34
CA GLU A 9 -7.34 -14.43 -7.37
C GLU A 9 -8.10 -13.64 -8.43
N LEU A 10 -7.63 -12.42 -8.71
CA LEU A 10 -8.26 -11.53 -9.69
C LEU A 10 -7.46 -11.44 -10.99
N LEU A 11 -6.26 -12.02 -11.01
CA LEU A 11 -5.37 -11.99 -12.16
C LEU A 11 -4.80 -13.39 -12.39
N GLU A 12 -5.03 -13.93 -13.58
CA GLU A 12 -4.46 -15.21 -13.99
C GLU A 12 -2.93 -15.11 -14.18
N SER A 13 -2.25 -16.25 -14.17
CA SER A 13 -0.79 -16.35 -14.32
C SER A 13 -0.23 -15.63 -15.55
N ALA A 14 -0.97 -15.60 -16.66
CA ALA A 14 -0.58 -14.87 -17.86
C ALA A 14 -0.60 -13.34 -17.63
N GLY A 15 -1.63 -12.83 -16.96
CA GLY A 15 -1.73 -11.42 -16.60
C GLY A 15 -0.65 -10.98 -15.63
N LEU A 16 -0.27 -11.85 -14.67
CA LEU A 16 0.83 -11.57 -13.75
C LEU A 16 2.17 -11.41 -14.49
N LYS A 17 2.44 -12.25 -15.49
CA LYS A 17 3.65 -12.14 -16.32
C LYS A 17 3.70 -10.81 -17.07
N LEU A 18 2.59 -10.40 -17.69
CA LEU A 18 2.50 -9.11 -18.39
C LEU A 18 2.67 -7.93 -17.43
N LEU A 19 2.06 -7.98 -16.25
CA LEU A 19 2.21 -6.95 -15.23
C LEU A 19 3.68 -6.78 -14.82
N LEU A 20 4.40 -7.87 -14.61
CA LEU A 20 5.81 -7.84 -14.24
C LEU A 20 6.72 -7.40 -15.40
N ALA A 21 6.46 -7.88 -16.61
CA ALA A 21 7.32 -7.63 -17.77
C ALA A 21 7.10 -6.25 -18.40
N GLU A 22 5.86 -5.76 -18.43
CA GLU A 22 5.47 -4.57 -19.21
C GLU A 22 5.08 -3.38 -18.32
N LEU A 23 4.30 -3.61 -17.25
CA LEU A 23 3.80 -2.51 -16.43
C LEU A 23 4.78 -2.09 -15.34
N LEU A 24 5.35 -3.06 -14.61
CA LEU A 24 6.24 -2.80 -13.47
C LEU A 24 7.43 -1.87 -13.81
N PRO A 25 8.11 -2.00 -14.97
CA PRO A 25 9.22 -1.12 -15.34
C PRO A 25 8.80 0.34 -15.62
N LEU A 26 7.52 0.57 -15.91
CA LEU A 26 6.95 1.89 -16.21
C LEU A 26 6.50 2.64 -14.96
N CYS A 27 6.29 1.92 -13.85
CA CYS A 27 5.83 2.53 -12.61
C CYS A 27 6.95 3.33 -11.92
N ASP A 28 6.69 4.59 -11.60
CA ASP A 28 7.55 5.37 -10.69
C ASP A 28 7.54 4.79 -9.28
N VAL A 29 6.38 4.34 -8.80
CA VAL A 29 6.22 3.66 -7.52
C VAL A 29 5.19 2.54 -7.63
N VAL A 30 5.46 1.40 -6.99
CA VAL A 30 4.47 0.33 -6.77
C VAL A 30 4.14 0.19 -5.30
N THR A 31 2.88 -0.07 -4.98
CA THR A 31 2.38 -0.08 -3.59
C THR A 31 1.71 -1.40 -3.18
N PRO A 32 2.35 -2.58 -3.35
CA PRO A 32 1.73 -3.85 -2.99
C PRO A 32 1.47 -3.92 -1.47
N ASN A 33 0.40 -4.60 -1.06
CA ASN A 33 0.31 -5.04 0.34
C ASN A 33 1.19 -6.29 0.58
N ILE A 34 1.30 -6.77 1.82
CA ILE A 34 2.11 -7.95 2.16
C ILE A 34 1.72 -9.21 1.37
N ASP A 35 0.44 -9.46 1.12
CA ASP A 35 -0.03 -10.63 0.38
C ASP A 35 0.32 -10.52 -1.11
N GLU A 36 0.11 -9.34 -1.69
CA GLU A 36 0.48 -9.04 -3.08
C GLU A 36 2.00 -9.10 -3.25
N ALA A 37 2.78 -8.57 -2.30
CA ALA A 37 4.23 -8.66 -2.32
C ALA A 37 4.71 -10.11 -2.26
N ALA A 38 4.05 -10.95 -1.45
CA ALA A 38 4.38 -12.37 -1.38
C ALA A 38 4.14 -13.09 -2.72
N ILE A 39 3.01 -12.80 -3.37
CA ILE A 39 2.67 -13.34 -4.70
C ILE A 39 3.67 -12.87 -5.76
N LEU A 40 3.95 -11.56 -5.82
CA LEU A 40 4.84 -10.96 -6.82
C LEU A 40 6.27 -11.47 -6.71
N THR A 41 6.73 -11.76 -5.49
CA THR A 41 8.13 -12.13 -5.22
C THR A 41 8.34 -13.64 -5.13
N GLY A 42 7.29 -14.41 -4.85
CA GLY A 42 7.37 -15.82 -4.50
C GLY A 42 7.97 -16.06 -3.10
N LEU A 43 8.00 -15.04 -2.24
CA LEU A 43 8.58 -15.10 -0.90
C LEU A 43 7.52 -14.84 0.17
N PRO A 44 7.58 -15.50 1.34
CA PRO A 44 6.71 -15.14 2.45
C PRO A 44 7.03 -13.72 2.95
N VAL A 45 5.98 -12.91 3.20
CA VAL A 45 6.11 -11.55 3.74
C VAL A 45 5.26 -11.44 5.01
N THR A 46 5.88 -11.55 6.17
CA THR A 46 5.20 -11.70 7.47
C THR A 46 5.69 -10.73 8.54
N ASN A 47 6.78 -10.00 8.28
CA ASN A 47 7.37 -9.02 9.17
C ASN A 47 8.26 -8.04 8.40
N ARG A 48 8.77 -7.02 9.09
CA ARG A 48 9.66 -6.01 8.51
C ARG A 48 10.84 -6.59 7.74
N ASP A 49 11.52 -7.60 8.28
CA ASP A 49 12.73 -8.13 7.65
C ASP A 49 12.38 -8.85 6.34
N THR A 50 11.30 -9.62 6.32
CA THR A 50 10.79 -10.23 5.08
C THR A 50 10.29 -9.20 4.06
N MET A 51 9.73 -8.06 4.51
CA MET A 51 9.38 -6.95 3.61
C MET A 51 10.61 -6.37 2.92
N ARG A 52 11.75 -6.26 3.62
CA ARG A 52 13.01 -5.76 3.03
C ARG A 52 13.49 -6.66 1.90
N VAL A 53 13.50 -7.97 2.15
CA VAL A 53 13.87 -8.98 1.14
C VAL A 53 12.90 -8.94 -0.05
N ALA A 54 11.60 -8.83 0.21
CA ALA A 54 10.59 -8.71 -0.83
C ALA A 54 10.77 -7.43 -1.68
N ALA A 55 11.08 -6.29 -1.06
CA ALA A 55 11.33 -5.03 -1.75
C ALA A 55 12.56 -5.13 -2.66
N GLU A 56 13.65 -5.73 -2.19
CA GLU A 56 14.84 -6.00 -3.02
C GLU A 56 14.53 -6.93 -4.20
N ARG A 57 13.66 -7.93 -4.00
CA ARG A 57 13.22 -8.81 -5.09
C ARG A 57 12.37 -8.04 -6.11
N LEU A 58 11.46 -7.17 -5.67
CA LEU A 58 10.67 -6.31 -6.55
C LEU A 58 11.55 -5.34 -7.35
N HIS A 59 12.60 -4.80 -6.74
CA HIS A 59 13.60 -4.02 -7.46
C HIS A 59 14.31 -4.87 -8.54
N ARG A 60 14.70 -6.12 -8.24
CA ARG A 60 15.28 -7.02 -9.26
C ARG A 60 14.31 -7.36 -10.41
N LEU A 61 13.01 -7.27 -10.17
CA LEU A 61 11.96 -7.44 -11.18
C LEU A 61 11.71 -6.18 -12.01
N GLY A 62 12.35 -5.04 -11.71
CA GLY A 62 12.25 -3.81 -12.49
C GLY A 62 11.64 -2.62 -11.76
N ALA A 63 11.15 -2.80 -10.51
CA ALA A 63 10.57 -1.70 -9.75
C ALA A 63 11.61 -0.61 -9.45
N ARG A 64 11.23 0.65 -9.70
CA ARG A 64 12.02 1.84 -9.33
C ARG A 64 11.90 2.14 -7.84
N ASN A 65 10.68 2.38 -7.38
CA ASN A 65 10.36 2.58 -5.97
C ASN A 65 9.27 1.60 -5.53
N VAL A 66 9.37 1.11 -4.30
CA VAL A 66 8.45 0.10 -3.75
C VAL A 66 7.94 0.58 -2.39
N VAL A 67 6.63 0.50 -2.17
CA VAL A 67 5.99 0.71 -0.87
C VAL A 67 5.20 -0.54 -0.51
N ILE A 68 5.72 -1.36 0.41
CA ILE A 68 4.98 -2.53 0.89
C ILE A 68 4.12 -2.11 2.06
N THR A 69 2.80 -2.20 1.91
CA THR A 69 1.86 -1.86 3.00
C THR A 69 1.59 -3.07 3.90
N GLY A 70 1.77 -2.90 5.20
CA GLY A 70 1.69 -3.96 6.22
C GLY A 70 0.78 -3.59 7.38
N GLY A 71 -0.32 -2.87 7.12
CA GLY A 71 -1.29 -2.47 8.13
C GLY A 71 -1.93 -3.63 8.94
N HIS A 72 -1.82 -4.87 8.46
CA HIS A 72 -2.28 -6.07 9.18
C HIS A 72 -1.21 -6.71 10.07
N LEU A 73 0.05 -6.28 9.98
CA LEU A 73 1.12 -6.75 10.85
C LEU A 73 0.92 -6.22 12.28
N SER A 74 1.54 -6.91 13.23
CA SER A 74 1.64 -6.46 14.62
C SER A 74 3.12 -6.40 15.00
N PRO A 75 3.75 -5.22 15.01
CA PRO A 75 3.16 -3.88 14.80
C PRO A 75 2.78 -3.57 13.35
N ALA A 76 1.86 -2.62 13.15
CA ALA A 76 1.42 -2.20 11.82
C ALA A 76 2.48 -1.31 11.15
N GLU A 77 3.17 -1.86 10.16
CA GLU A 77 4.34 -1.23 9.54
C GLU A 77 4.20 -1.22 8.01
N ASP A 78 4.55 -0.09 7.40
CA ASP A 78 4.75 0.01 5.96
C ASP A 78 6.24 0.22 5.67
N LEU A 79 6.74 -0.33 4.57
CA LEU A 79 8.13 -0.19 4.15
C LEU A 79 8.22 0.52 2.81
N LEU A 80 8.90 1.67 2.77
CA LEU A 80 9.34 2.32 1.54
C LEU A 80 10.76 1.89 1.21
N SER A 81 11.01 1.50 -0.03
CA SER A 81 12.32 1.18 -0.59
C SER A 81 12.53 1.96 -1.88
N ILE A 82 13.54 2.83 -1.90
CA ILE A 82 13.90 3.72 -3.00
C ILE A 82 15.20 3.21 -3.63
N ARG A 83 15.20 3.06 -4.95
CA ARG A 83 16.43 2.76 -5.69
C ARG A 83 17.29 4.01 -5.81
N THR A 84 18.56 3.89 -5.43
CA THR A 84 19.57 4.94 -5.60
C THR A 84 20.76 4.42 -6.39
N HIS A 85 21.71 5.30 -6.73
CA HIS A 85 22.97 4.88 -7.38
C HIS A 85 23.86 4.03 -6.46
N ALA A 86 23.69 4.13 -5.14
CA ALA A 86 24.46 3.40 -4.14
C ALA A 86 23.78 2.09 -3.67
N GLY A 87 22.58 1.77 -4.18
CA GLY A 87 21.81 0.59 -3.78
C GLY A 87 20.35 0.92 -3.51
N PHE A 88 19.86 0.50 -2.33
CA PHE A 88 18.48 0.74 -1.91
C PHE A 88 18.45 1.47 -0.57
N GLU A 89 17.71 2.56 -0.51
CA GLU A 89 17.39 3.25 0.74
C GLU A 89 16.02 2.81 1.24
N GLN A 90 15.96 2.39 2.49
CA GLN A 90 14.73 1.87 3.08
C GLN A 90 14.29 2.71 4.28
N GLN A 91 13.00 2.98 4.38
CA GLN A 91 12.38 3.68 5.49
C GLN A 91 11.11 2.95 5.93
N THR A 92 10.97 2.77 7.24
CA THR A 92 9.79 2.14 7.84
C THR A 92 8.85 3.20 8.41
N TYR A 93 7.56 3.00 8.22
CA TYR A 93 6.49 3.85 8.74
C TYR A 93 5.59 3.02 9.64
N SER A 94 5.71 3.21 10.95
CA SER A 94 4.93 2.47 11.95
C SER A 94 3.70 3.28 12.38
N SER A 95 2.62 2.60 12.72
CA SER A 95 1.44 3.19 13.36
C SER A 95 0.83 2.20 14.35
N GLU A 96 -0.08 2.68 15.19
CA GLU A 96 -0.95 1.76 15.94
C GLU A 96 -1.83 0.94 14.97
N GLN A 97 -2.21 -0.26 15.40
CA GLN A 97 -3.15 -1.09 14.66
C GLN A 97 -4.57 -0.63 14.98
N LEU A 98 -5.35 -0.28 13.95
CA LEU A 98 -6.75 0.07 14.11
C LEU A 98 -7.62 -1.18 14.01
N SER A 99 -8.36 -1.48 15.08
CA SER A 99 -9.48 -2.43 15.01
C SER A 99 -10.70 -1.73 14.42
N SER A 100 -10.95 -1.94 13.13
CA SER A 100 -12.10 -1.38 12.42
C SER A 100 -12.61 -2.35 11.36
N PRO A 101 -13.94 -2.55 11.24
CA PRO A 101 -14.52 -3.34 10.15
C PRO A 101 -14.48 -2.58 8.80
N SER A 102 -14.19 -1.28 8.83
CA SER A 102 -14.22 -0.41 7.65
C SER A 102 -12.83 -0.31 7.01
N THR A 103 -12.43 -1.37 6.30
CA THR A 103 -11.13 -1.49 5.63
C THR A 103 -11.23 -1.62 4.11
N HIS A 104 -12.44 -1.55 3.55
CA HIS A 104 -12.61 -1.58 2.11
C HIS A 104 -12.07 -0.29 1.47
N GLY A 105 -11.25 -0.44 0.42
CA GLY A 105 -10.67 0.68 -0.32
C GLY A 105 -9.37 1.27 0.27
N THR A 106 -8.82 0.71 1.36
CA THR A 106 -7.58 1.22 1.98
C THR A 106 -6.39 1.25 1.03
N GLY A 107 -6.18 0.19 0.24
CA GLY A 107 -5.11 0.14 -0.76
C GLY A 107 -5.26 1.20 -1.87
N CYS A 108 -6.48 1.34 -2.41
CA CYS A 108 -6.78 2.35 -3.44
C CYS A 108 -6.58 3.76 -2.89
N ALA A 109 -7.07 4.01 -1.66
CA ALA A 109 -6.92 5.27 -0.97
C ALA A 109 -5.45 5.62 -0.73
N PHE A 110 -4.63 4.64 -0.31
CA PHE A 110 -3.21 4.81 -0.09
C PHE A 110 -2.49 5.19 -1.39
N ALA A 111 -2.65 4.38 -2.45
CA ALA A 111 -2.02 4.62 -3.75
C ALA A 111 -2.45 5.97 -4.34
N THR A 112 -3.73 6.32 -4.23
CA THR A 112 -4.25 7.61 -4.69
C THR A 112 -3.64 8.76 -3.90
N ALA A 113 -3.55 8.66 -2.57
CA ALA A 113 -2.96 9.70 -1.73
C ALA A 113 -1.46 9.90 -2.02
N VAL A 114 -0.70 8.81 -2.27
CA VAL A 114 0.70 8.91 -2.72
C VAL A 114 0.79 9.62 -4.07
N ALA A 115 -0.03 9.21 -5.05
CA ALA A 115 -0.04 9.83 -6.37
C ALA A 115 -0.39 11.33 -6.31
N CYS A 116 -1.38 11.71 -5.52
CA CYS A 116 -1.73 13.12 -5.29
C CYS A 116 -0.58 13.91 -4.64
N GLY A 117 0.08 13.35 -3.63
CA GLY A 117 1.24 13.98 -3.00
C GLY A 117 2.36 14.26 -3.99
N LEU A 118 2.71 13.26 -4.81
CA LEU A 118 3.71 13.40 -5.87
C LEU A 118 3.30 14.44 -6.92
N ALA A 119 2.03 14.43 -7.36
CA ALA A 119 1.51 15.40 -8.33
C ALA A 119 1.55 16.85 -7.80
N THR A 120 1.47 17.04 -6.48
CA THR A 120 1.60 18.36 -5.83
C THR A 120 3.05 18.73 -5.45
N GLY A 121 4.04 17.96 -5.90
CA GLY A 121 5.46 18.26 -5.69
C GLY A 121 6.05 17.79 -4.36
N SER A 122 5.33 16.94 -3.61
CA SER A 122 5.89 16.33 -2.39
C SER A 122 6.98 15.31 -2.74
N SER A 123 7.98 15.15 -1.87
CA SER A 123 8.91 14.03 -2.00
C SER A 123 8.18 12.70 -1.83
N LEU A 124 8.73 11.59 -2.36
CA LEU A 124 8.12 10.27 -2.18
C LEU A 124 8.00 9.88 -0.70
N ARG A 125 8.99 10.24 0.13
CA ARG A 125 8.97 9.97 1.57
C ARG A 125 7.82 10.71 2.26
N ASP A 126 7.61 11.96 1.90
CA ASP A 126 6.53 12.79 2.47
C ASP A 126 5.15 12.34 1.96
N ALA A 127 5.04 11.99 0.67
CA ALA A 127 3.81 11.48 0.08
C ALA A 127 3.37 10.17 0.75
N VAL A 128 4.31 9.25 1.01
CA VAL A 128 4.03 8.00 1.74
C VAL A 128 3.62 8.25 3.19
N GLN A 129 4.32 9.14 3.89
CA GLN A 129 3.97 9.53 5.26
C GLN A 129 2.55 10.12 5.34
N ALA A 130 2.23 11.04 4.43
CA ALA A 130 0.93 11.68 4.36
C ALA A 130 -0.18 10.69 3.97
N ALA A 131 0.08 9.78 3.03
CA ALA A 131 -0.86 8.74 2.62
C ALA A 131 -1.19 7.78 3.77
N LYS A 132 -0.18 7.33 4.52
CA LYS A 132 -0.39 6.48 5.71
C LYS A 132 -1.27 7.21 6.73
N GLY A 133 -0.97 8.48 7.03
CA GLY A 133 -1.76 9.29 7.96
C GLY A 133 -3.20 9.53 7.48
N TYR A 134 -3.40 9.74 6.17
CA TYR A 134 -4.71 9.89 5.55
C TYR A 134 -5.55 8.63 5.70
N VAL A 135 -5.01 7.46 5.32
CA VAL A 135 -5.72 6.18 5.40
C VAL A 135 -6.02 5.83 6.86
N PHE A 136 -5.06 6.02 7.76
CA PHE A 136 -5.25 5.83 9.19
C PHE A 136 -6.44 6.64 9.72
N ALA A 137 -6.47 7.94 9.44
CA ALA A 137 -7.55 8.81 9.88
C ALA A 137 -8.90 8.49 9.20
N ALA A 138 -8.88 8.10 7.92
CA ALA A 138 -10.09 7.69 7.20
C ALA A 138 -10.69 6.40 7.76
N ILE A 139 -9.86 5.44 8.19
CA ILE A 139 -10.32 4.22 8.89
C ILE A 139 -10.86 4.57 10.28
N ARG A 140 -10.14 5.40 11.04
CA ARG A 140 -10.51 5.79 12.41
C ARG A 140 -11.84 6.55 12.48
N ASN A 141 -12.13 7.36 11.47
CA ASN A 141 -13.38 8.13 11.37
C ASN A 141 -14.45 7.41 10.53
N ALA A 142 -14.21 6.18 10.11
CA ALA A 142 -15.19 5.40 9.37
C ALA A 142 -16.40 5.08 10.24
N TYR A 143 -17.57 5.15 9.63
CA TYR A 143 -18.81 4.66 10.22
C TYR A 143 -19.20 3.33 9.54
N PRO A 144 -19.88 2.43 10.26
CA PRO A 144 -20.34 1.17 9.69
C PRO A 144 -21.33 1.41 8.54
N VAL A 145 -21.10 0.78 7.39
CA VAL A 145 -22.03 0.77 6.25
C VAL A 145 -22.25 -0.68 5.83
N GLY A 146 -23.51 -1.10 5.82
CA GLY A 146 -23.89 -2.47 5.48
C GLY A 146 -23.47 -3.51 6.54
N LYS A 147 -23.52 -4.79 6.17
CA LYS A 147 -23.23 -5.94 7.05
C LYS A 147 -21.83 -6.55 6.85
N GLY A 148 -21.05 -6.02 5.90
CA GLY A 148 -19.74 -6.55 5.51
C GLY A 148 -18.58 -5.62 5.90
N ARG A 149 -17.43 -5.75 5.21
CA ARG A 149 -16.33 -4.79 5.35
C ARG A 149 -16.74 -3.45 4.77
N GLY A 150 -16.87 -2.45 5.63
CA GLY A 150 -17.30 -1.10 5.26
C GLY A 150 -16.21 -0.32 4.51
N PRO A 151 -16.59 0.75 3.79
CA PRO A 151 -15.62 1.68 3.20
C PRO A 151 -14.97 2.54 4.28
N ILE A 152 -13.76 3.03 4.01
CA ILE A 152 -13.14 4.10 4.81
C ILE A 152 -13.88 5.44 4.61
N HIS A 153 -13.77 6.36 5.58
CA HIS A 153 -14.36 7.70 5.45
C HIS A 153 -13.43 8.65 4.70
N HIS A 154 -13.48 8.66 3.36
CA HIS A 154 -12.65 9.56 2.54
C HIS A 154 -12.81 11.05 2.88
N LEU A 155 -14.03 11.46 3.23
CA LEU A 155 -14.39 12.87 3.48
C LEU A 155 -14.26 13.30 4.95
N TYR A 156 -13.46 12.61 5.76
CA TYR A 156 -13.46 12.80 7.23
C TYR A 156 -13.01 14.20 7.68
N ARG A 157 -12.37 14.96 6.77
CA ARG A 157 -11.93 16.34 6.99
C ARG A 157 -12.97 17.37 6.61
N LEU A 158 -14.04 16.99 5.89
CA LEU A 158 -15.09 17.94 5.56
C LEU A 158 -15.94 18.21 6.80
N PRO A 159 -16.32 19.48 7.04
CA PRO A 159 -17.28 19.80 8.08
C PRO A 159 -18.57 19.02 7.86
N LYS A 160 -19.17 18.50 8.94
CA LYS A 160 -20.57 18.06 8.84
C LYS A 160 -21.40 19.32 8.60
N GLU A 161 -22.07 19.41 7.45
CA GLU A 161 -23.13 20.40 7.28
C GLU A 161 -24.11 20.24 8.44
N GLN A 162 -24.24 21.26 9.27
CA GLN A 162 -25.30 21.34 10.27
C GLN A 162 -26.61 21.49 9.47
N ARG A 163 -27.36 20.40 9.35
CA ARG A 163 -28.77 20.43 8.94
C ARG A 163 -29.66 20.52 10.16
#